data_AF-A0A6C0F805-F1
#
_entry.id   AF-A0A6C0F805-F1
#
_cell.length_a   1.000
_cell.length_b   1.000
_cell.length_c   1.000
_cell.angle_alpha   90.00
_cell.angle_beta   90.00
_cell.angle_gamma   90.00
#
_symmetry.space_group_name_H-M   'P 1'
#
loop_
_entity.id
_entity.type
_entity.pdbx_description
1 polymer ?
#
loop_
_entity_poly.entity_id
_entity_poly.type
_entity_poly.pdbx_seq_one_letter_code
_entity_poly.pdbx_strand_id
1 'polypeptide(L)'
;MTEELRFIASYNDIIDFCETDIVMANRFRNTFAEAQAREVTFNPVLSAASNPELLTKKHDFWTKQNDPSKRGIGTFDENKYTRFFITHMKKHLKKPEKYDAIARTGFDPYGHLMEFEEEINSFYHDSTYSKLDLAALHFVETGKEAPEVDYLKYVASYDDVTEALKDEAVDSIYELGKTHYNTIGLPELLKGTREVTEFFDSDKYIASYAHVADNFKNEDGTLDEHSATIAYITWGASNGLSRNLFMPYVYVANYIDLIKEDIFINGEISFKKVAKIWLNKFKDGILLDKFDAHDFKETMELGEEEDPYKVFVLKKITEYKKQLARENSCFYKLGKLLCASKPKVKETPEETTEETPEET
;
A
#
# COMPACT_ATOMS: atom_id res chain seq x y z
N MET A 1 8.99 19.39 -5.30
CA MET A 1 9.75 19.20 -6.55
C MET A 1 9.53 20.38 -7.48
N THR A 2 10.54 20.81 -8.26
CA THR A 2 10.38 21.90 -9.24
C THR A 2 9.91 21.37 -10.59
N GLU A 3 8.86 21.97 -11.17
CA GLU A 3 8.28 21.56 -12.47
C GLU A 3 9.31 21.62 -13.60
N GLU A 4 10.25 22.56 -13.53
CA GLU A 4 11.31 22.77 -14.51
C GLU A 4 12.24 21.57 -14.65
N LEU A 5 12.62 20.93 -13.54
CA LEU A 5 13.45 19.73 -13.58
C LEU A 5 12.71 18.57 -14.25
N ARG A 6 11.40 18.44 -14.00
CA ARG A 6 10.57 17.43 -14.68
C ARG A 6 10.47 17.71 -16.17
N PHE A 7 10.26 18.98 -16.54
CA PHE A 7 10.22 19.39 -17.94
C PHE A 7 11.51 19.01 -18.66
N ILE A 8 12.68 19.30 -18.07
CA ILE A 8 13.96 18.90 -18.64
C ILE A 8 14.03 17.38 -18.78
N ALA A 9 13.76 16.63 -17.71
CA ALA A 9 13.83 15.17 -17.70
C ALA A 9 12.86 14.49 -18.69
N SER A 10 11.79 15.17 -19.10
CA SER A 10 10.81 14.66 -20.06
C SER A 10 11.40 14.44 -21.45
N TYR A 11 12.44 15.18 -21.84
CA TYR A 11 12.90 15.22 -23.24
C TYR A 11 14.42 15.16 -23.39
N ASN A 12 14.92 14.30 -24.29
CA ASN A 12 16.36 14.10 -24.48
C ASN A 12 17.09 15.32 -25.06
N ASP A 13 16.45 16.05 -25.98
CA ASP A 13 16.98 17.30 -26.56
C ASP A 13 17.11 18.38 -25.49
N ILE A 14 16.12 18.49 -24.59
CA ILE A 14 16.15 19.45 -23.47
C ILE A 14 17.20 19.04 -22.43
N ILE A 15 17.39 17.75 -22.15
CA ILE A 15 18.47 17.25 -21.29
C ILE A 15 19.85 17.68 -21.82
N ASP A 16 20.09 17.54 -23.13
CA ASP A 16 21.37 17.91 -23.71
C ASP A 16 21.59 19.44 -23.69
N PHE A 17 20.52 20.21 -23.93
CA PHE A 17 20.57 21.67 -23.97
C PHE A 17 20.65 22.32 -22.57
N CYS A 18 19.73 22.03 -21.67
CA CYS A 18 19.58 22.70 -20.37
C CYS A 18 20.38 22.06 -19.23
N GLU A 19 20.77 20.79 -19.34
CA GLU A 19 21.32 20.02 -18.22
C GLU A 19 20.39 20.09 -16.99
N THR A 20 20.91 20.49 -15.82
CA THR A 20 20.12 20.69 -14.60
C THR A 20 19.81 22.17 -14.32
N ASP A 21 20.04 23.05 -15.30
CA ASP A 21 19.81 24.49 -15.19
C ASP A 21 18.33 24.83 -15.37
N ILE A 22 17.65 25.02 -14.23
CA ILE A 22 16.24 25.42 -14.17
C ILE A 22 15.98 26.82 -14.73
N VAL A 23 16.97 27.73 -14.68
CA VAL A 23 16.82 29.10 -15.20
C VAL A 23 16.84 29.06 -16.73
N MET A 24 17.75 28.26 -17.30
CA MET A 24 17.79 28.05 -18.75
C MET A 24 16.51 27.38 -19.25
N ALA A 25 16.03 26.34 -18.56
CA ALA A 25 14.78 25.67 -18.92
C ALA A 25 13.57 26.61 -18.86
N ASN A 26 13.48 27.46 -17.83
CA ASN A 26 12.43 28.47 -17.73
C ASN A 26 12.50 29.50 -18.88
N ARG A 27 13.70 29.98 -19.23
CA ARG A 27 13.86 30.89 -20.38
C ARG A 27 13.47 30.22 -21.69
N PHE A 28 13.88 28.98 -21.90
CA PHE A 28 13.54 28.20 -23.08
C PHE A 28 12.02 28.04 -23.22
N ARG A 29 11.34 27.61 -22.15
CA ARG A 29 9.88 27.46 -22.13
C ARG A 29 9.16 28.78 -22.39
N ASN A 30 9.65 29.89 -21.85
CA ASN A 30 9.01 31.20 -22.05
C ASN A 30 9.28 31.82 -23.43
N THR A 31 10.37 31.43 -24.10
CA THR A 31 10.81 32.06 -25.37
C THR A 31 10.26 31.32 -26.59
N PHE A 32 10.15 30.00 -26.54
CA PHE A 32 9.74 29.19 -27.68
C PHE A 32 8.31 28.68 -27.51
N ALA A 33 7.40 29.08 -28.40
CA ALA A 33 6.00 28.63 -28.38
C ALA A 33 5.88 27.09 -28.46
N GLU A 34 6.76 26.44 -29.21
CA GLU A 34 6.82 24.97 -29.28
C GLU A 34 7.12 24.36 -27.90
N ALA A 35 8.01 24.98 -27.12
CA ALA A 35 8.34 24.51 -25.77
C ALA A 35 7.20 24.74 -24.77
N GLN A 36 6.34 25.74 -24.99
CA GLN A 36 5.14 25.96 -24.17
C GLN A 36 4.09 24.88 -24.40
N ALA A 37 3.97 24.39 -25.62
CA ALA A 37 3.01 23.34 -25.99
C ALA A 37 3.43 21.93 -25.52
N ARG A 38 4.68 21.75 -25.07
CA ARG A 38 5.21 20.46 -24.61
C ARG A 38 4.72 20.14 -23.19
N GLU A 39 4.04 19.01 -23.04
CA GLU A 39 3.53 18.50 -21.76
C GLU A 39 4.64 17.87 -20.91
N VAL A 40 4.64 18.14 -19.61
CA VAL A 40 5.59 17.53 -18.67
C VAL A 40 5.16 16.09 -18.37
N THR A 41 5.84 15.12 -18.98
CA THR A 41 5.52 13.70 -18.84
C THR A 41 6.39 12.96 -17.83
N PHE A 42 7.53 13.53 -17.42
CA PHE A 42 8.42 12.85 -16.49
C PHE A 42 7.83 12.77 -15.08
N ASN A 43 7.79 11.55 -14.57
CA ASN A 43 7.42 11.23 -13.20
C ASN A 43 8.63 10.62 -12.48
N PRO A 44 9.22 11.32 -11.50
CA PRO A 44 10.43 10.84 -10.84
C PRO A 44 10.21 9.57 -10.02
N VAL A 45 9.03 9.43 -9.39
CA VAL A 45 8.71 8.27 -8.55
C VAL A 45 8.53 7.04 -9.42
N LEU A 46 7.76 7.15 -10.51
CA LEU A 46 7.56 6.05 -11.45
C LEU A 46 8.87 5.65 -12.15
N SER A 47 9.68 6.63 -12.57
CA SER A 47 11.00 6.35 -13.14
C SER A 47 11.90 5.65 -12.12
N ALA A 48 11.94 6.10 -10.87
CA ALA A 48 12.73 5.45 -9.83
C ALA A 48 12.27 4.01 -9.57
N ALA A 49 10.96 3.76 -9.54
CA ALA A 49 10.39 2.43 -9.42
C ALA A 49 10.73 1.53 -10.64
N SER A 50 10.84 2.12 -11.83
CA SER A 50 11.20 1.41 -13.08
C SER A 50 12.68 1.04 -13.17
N ASN A 51 13.52 1.54 -12.26
CA ASN A 51 14.97 1.30 -12.23
C ASN A 51 15.40 0.92 -10.79
N PRO A 52 14.88 -0.21 -10.24
CA PRO A 52 15.08 -0.59 -8.84
C PRO A 52 16.55 -0.79 -8.45
N GLU A 53 17.42 -1.11 -9.41
CA GLU A 53 18.87 -1.24 -9.25
C GLU A 53 19.56 0.08 -8.86
N LEU A 54 18.95 1.22 -9.20
CA LEU A 54 19.44 2.53 -8.81
C LEU A 54 19.13 2.85 -7.34
N LEU A 55 18.13 2.20 -6.75
CA LEU A 55 17.70 2.40 -5.36
C LEU A 55 18.60 1.67 -4.34
N THR A 56 19.86 1.46 -4.70
CA THR A 56 20.90 0.85 -3.86
C THR A 56 21.68 1.92 -3.09
N LYS A 57 22.47 1.51 -2.09
CA LYS A 57 23.26 2.41 -1.23
C LYS A 57 24.28 3.29 -1.98
N LYS A 58 24.52 3.03 -3.27
CA LYS A 58 25.47 3.78 -4.10
C LYS A 58 24.99 5.19 -4.42
N HIS A 59 23.67 5.41 -4.38
CA HIS A 59 23.07 6.69 -4.75
C HIS A 59 22.30 7.27 -3.56
N ASP A 60 22.54 8.55 -3.30
CA ASP A 60 21.81 9.30 -2.27
C ASP A 60 20.56 9.94 -2.91
N PHE A 61 19.44 9.23 -2.82
CA PHE A 61 18.11 9.74 -3.19
C PHE A 61 17.23 9.98 -1.96
N TRP A 62 17.83 10.13 -0.79
CA TRP A 62 17.09 10.11 0.48
C TRP A 62 17.33 11.39 1.27
N THR A 63 16.32 11.84 2.03
CA THR A 63 16.40 13.10 2.80
C THR A 63 17.00 12.93 4.20
N LYS A 64 17.13 11.70 4.72
CA LYS A 64 17.71 11.45 6.05
C LYS A 64 19.23 11.64 6.04
N GLN A 65 19.68 12.74 6.66
CA GLN A 65 21.10 13.16 6.71
C GLN A 65 22.07 12.14 7.33
N ASN A 66 21.61 11.24 8.21
CA ASN A 66 22.50 10.41 9.04
C ASN A 66 22.66 8.95 8.54
N ASP A 67 21.88 8.51 7.56
CA ASP A 67 22.04 7.18 6.93
C ASP A 67 21.47 7.22 5.50
N PRO A 68 22.28 7.58 4.48
CA PRO A 68 21.87 7.68 3.07
C PRO A 68 21.51 6.31 2.45
N SER A 69 21.36 5.27 3.27
CA SER A 69 21.20 3.89 2.84
C SER A 69 19.94 3.20 3.36
N LYS A 70 19.13 3.86 4.20
CA LYS A 70 17.89 3.31 4.71
C LYS A 70 16.69 3.91 4.01
N ARG A 71 16.12 3.11 3.11
CA ARG A 71 14.78 3.35 2.57
C ARG A 71 13.81 3.52 3.76
N GLY A 72 12.88 4.42 3.61
CA GLY A 72 11.87 4.67 4.63
C GLY A 72 10.77 5.53 4.09
N ILE A 73 9.62 5.44 4.74
CA ILE A 73 8.42 6.16 4.35
C ILE A 73 8.67 7.68 4.45
N GLY A 74 8.32 8.41 3.41
CA GLY A 74 8.48 9.86 3.29
C GLY A 74 9.94 10.33 3.21
N THR A 75 10.86 9.46 2.80
CA THR A 75 12.30 9.80 2.73
C THR A 75 12.83 9.98 1.33
N PHE A 76 12.09 9.57 0.30
CA PHE A 76 12.52 9.70 -1.10
C PHE A 76 12.60 11.18 -1.53
N ASP A 77 13.73 11.57 -2.09
CA ASP A 77 14.00 12.92 -2.61
C ASP A 77 13.93 12.92 -4.13
N GLU A 78 12.76 13.31 -4.65
CA GLU A 78 12.50 13.42 -6.08
C GLU A 78 13.44 14.40 -6.80
N ASN A 79 13.88 15.48 -6.14
CA ASN A 79 14.75 16.46 -6.76
C ASN A 79 16.16 15.88 -6.95
N LYS A 80 16.68 15.16 -5.93
CA LYS A 80 17.97 14.46 -6.03
C LYS A 80 17.91 13.41 -7.14
N TYR A 81 16.86 12.59 -7.18
CA TYR A 81 16.68 11.58 -8.22
C TYR A 81 16.59 12.21 -9.61
N THR A 82 15.80 13.26 -9.79
CA THR A 82 15.62 13.92 -11.11
C THR A 82 16.93 14.53 -11.62
N ARG A 83 17.71 15.17 -10.75
CA ARG A 83 19.04 15.70 -11.14
C ARG A 83 20.01 14.59 -11.54
N PHE A 84 19.99 13.48 -10.81
CA PHE A 84 20.76 12.29 -11.17
C PHE A 84 20.33 11.74 -12.53
N PHE A 85 19.02 11.57 -12.74
CA PHE A 85 18.43 11.10 -13.99
C PHE A 85 18.91 11.93 -15.19
N ILE A 86 18.75 13.26 -15.12
CA ILE A 86 19.18 14.19 -16.18
C ILE A 86 20.67 14.04 -16.47
N THR A 87 21.50 14.04 -15.41
CA THR A 87 22.96 13.96 -15.54
C THR A 87 23.40 12.63 -16.15
N HIS A 88 22.76 11.53 -15.77
CA HIS A 88 23.06 10.20 -16.29
C HIS A 88 22.61 10.06 -17.74
N MET A 89 21.38 10.47 -18.05
CA MET A 89 20.85 10.46 -19.41
C MET A 89 21.69 11.31 -20.35
N LYS A 90 22.19 12.47 -19.91
CA LYS A 90 23.14 13.27 -20.71
C LYS A 90 24.43 12.51 -21.02
N LYS A 91 24.97 11.76 -20.04
CA LYS A 91 26.16 10.92 -20.26
C LYS A 91 25.88 9.79 -21.24
N HIS A 92 24.72 9.15 -21.15
CA HIS A 92 24.25 8.15 -22.10
C HIS A 92 24.13 8.72 -23.52
N LEU A 93 23.46 9.88 -23.69
CA LEU A 93 23.31 10.52 -25.00
C LEU A 93 24.66 10.86 -25.66
N LYS A 94 25.68 11.22 -24.86
CA LYS A 94 27.03 11.50 -25.37
C LYS A 94 27.87 10.26 -25.63
N LYS A 95 27.67 9.18 -24.85
CA LYS A 95 28.47 7.95 -24.86
C LYS A 95 27.56 6.74 -24.56
N PRO A 96 26.74 6.31 -25.52
CA PRO A 96 25.73 5.26 -25.30
C PRO A 96 26.37 3.90 -25.00
N GLU A 97 27.58 3.64 -25.49
CA GLU A 97 28.31 2.39 -25.23
C GLU A 97 28.83 2.25 -23.79
N LYS A 98 28.89 3.35 -23.03
CA LYS A 98 29.49 3.38 -21.68
C LYS A 98 28.47 3.50 -20.55
N TYR A 99 27.31 4.09 -20.83
CA TYR A 99 26.29 4.35 -19.83
C TYR A 99 24.97 3.83 -20.35
N ASP A 100 24.23 3.11 -19.52
CA ASP A 100 22.91 2.59 -19.88
C ASP A 100 21.86 3.71 -19.82
N ALA A 101 20.79 3.55 -20.58
CA ALA A 101 19.65 4.46 -20.51
C ALA A 101 18.84 4.17 -19.25
N ILE A 102 18.47 5.21 -18.51
CA ILE A 102 17.54 5.09 -17.39
C ILE A 102 16.11 5.13 -17.94
N ALA A 103 15.29 4.15 -17.55
CA ALA A 103 13.91 4.08 -17.98
C ALA A 103 13.06 5.21 -17.35
N ARG A 104 12.19 5.83 -18.14
CA ARG A 104 11.20 6.82 -17.62
C ARG A 104 9.97 6.13 -17.04
N THR A 105 9.63 4.97 -17.60
CA THR A 105 8.46 4.14 -17.28
C THR A 105 8.86 2.67 -17.42
N GLY A 106 8.04 1.75 -16.90
CA GLY A 106 8.30 0.31 -16.95
C GLY A 106 7.86 -0.44 -15.69
N PHE A 107 7.74 0.27 -14.56
CA PHE A 107 7.06 -0.24 -13.38
C PHE A 107 5.54 -0.24 -13.58
N ASP A 108 4.87 -1.27 -13.04
CA ASP A 108 3.42 -1.37 -12.98
C ASP A 108 2.91 -0.91 -11.60
N PRO A 109 2.55 0.38 -11.45
CA PRO A 109 2.03 0.88 -10.19
C PRO A 109 0.63 0.35 -9.87
N TYR A 110 -0.14 -0.07 -10.87
CA TYR A 110 -1.51 -0.52 -10.65
C TYR A 110 -1.54 -1.92 -10.04
N GLY A 111 -0.71 -2.84 -10.55
CA GLY A 111 -0.50 -4.16 -9.92
C GLY A 111 -0.03 -4.04 -8.47
N HIS A 112 0.96 -3.17 -8.22
CA HIS A 112 1.45 -2.94 -6.85
C HIS A 112 0.37 -2.34 -5.94
N LEU A 113 -0.42 -1.41 -6.46
CA LEU A 113 -1.55 -0.81 -5.73
C LEU A 113 -2.60 -1.87 -5.39
N MET A 114 -2.90 -2.79 -6.30
CA MET A 114 -3.93 -3.81 -6.12
C MET A 114 -3.67 -4.75 -4.94
N GLU A 115 -2.39 -5.03 -4.65
CA GLU A 115 -1.97 -5.88 -3.52
C GLU A 115 -1.85 -5.08 -2.22
N PHE A 116 -1.24 -3.89 -2.29
CA PHE A 116 -0.87 -3.11 -1.11
C PHE A 116 -1.80 -1.92 -0.81
N GLU A 117 -3.03 -1.91 -1.34
CA GLU A 117 -3.95 -0.77 -1.23
C GLU A 117 -4.17 -0.30 0.22
N GLU A 118 -4.53 -1.22 1.13
CA GLU A 118 -4.81 -0.86 2.53
C GLU A 118 -3.56 -0.28 3.23
N GLU A 119 -2.37 -0.81 2.92
CA GLU A 119 -1.10 -0.34 3.48
C GLU A 119 -0.71 1.03 2.92
N ILE A 120 -0.85 1.23 1.61
CA ILE A 120 -0.58 2.49 0.92
C ILE A 120 -1.52 3.57 1.47
N ASN A 121 -2.81 3.29 1.56
CA ASN A 121 -3.78 4.26 2.08
C ASN A 121 -3.48 4.63 3.54
N SER A 122 -3.06 3.66 4.36
CA SER A 122 -2.70 3.94 5.76
C SER A 122 -1.43 4.80 5.88
N PHE A 123 -0.38 4.51 5.11
CA PHE A 123 0.88 5.26 5.20
C PHE A 123 0.80 6.66 4.59
N TYR A 124 -0.02 6.86 3.57
CA TYR A 124 -0.05 8.09 2.77
C TYR A 124 -1.42 8.80 2.79
N HIS A 125 -2.22 8.63 3.84
CA HIS A 125 -3.56 9.20 3.96
C HIS A 125 -3.64 10.73 3.75
N ASP A 126 -2.59 11.46 4.12
CA ASP A 126 -2.51 12.94 3.97
C ASP A 126 -1.82 13.40 2.67
N SER A 127 -1.52 12.48 1.77
CA SER A 127 -0.74 12.76 0.56
C SER A 127 -1.57 13.36 -0.57
N THR A 128 -0.98 14.28 -1.33
CA THR A 128 -1.62 14.88 -2.52
C THR A 128 -1.30 14.14 -3.82
N TYR A 129 -0.52 13.06 -3.75
CA TYR A 129 -0.13 12.26 -4.92
C TYR A 129 -1.31 11.44 -5.44
N SER A 130 -1.28 11.11 -6.74
CA SER A 130 -2.25 10.16 -7.30
C SER A 130 -2.05 8.77 -6.69
N LYS A 131 -3.09 7.92 -6.70
CA LYS A 131 -2.98 6.54 -6.16
C LYS A 131 -1.86 5.73 -6.82
N LEU A 132 -1.64 5.91 -8.13
CA LEU A 132 -0.57 5.22 -8.86
C LEU A 132 0.82 5.74 -8.47
N ASP A 133 0.95 7.05 -8.25
CA ASP A 133 2.20 7.63 -7.75
C ASP A 133 2.51 7.16 -6.32
N LEU A 134 1.49 7.05 -5.48
CA LEU A 134 1.61 6.51 -4.13
C LEU A 134 2.06 5.04 -4.14
N ALA A 135 1.56 4.24 -5.09
CA ALA A 135 2.00 2.86 -5.24
C ALA A 135 3.46 2.76 -5.71
N ALA A 136 3.86 3.58 -6.68
CA ALA A 136 5.26 3.67 -7.09
C ALA A 136 6.15 4.17 -5.94
N LEU A 137 5.70 5.14 -5.15
CA LEU A 137 6.42 5.66 -4.00
C LEU A 137 6.57 4.59 -2.92
N HIS A 138 5.49 3.87 -2.63
CA HIS A 138 5.48 2.76 -1.70
C HIS A 138 6.50 1.69 -2.11
N PHE A 139 6.56 1.31 -3.38
CA PHE A 139 7.57 0.38 -3.89
C PHE A 139 9.00 0.92 -3.69
N VAL A 140 9.24 2.18 -4.06
CA VAL A 140 10.55 2.85 -3.91
C VAL A 140 11.00 2.88 -2.45
N GLU A 141 10.11 3.24 -1.52
CA GLU A 141 10.42 3.48 -0.11
C GLU A 141 10.43 2.22 0.76
N THR A 142 9.66 1.19 0.41
CA THR A 142 9.64 -0.06 1.19
C THR A 142 10.53 -1.13 0.59
N GLY A 143 10.73 -1.12 -0.74
CA GLY A 143 11.46 -2.16 -1.44
C GLY A 143 10.80 -3.53 -1.42
N LYS A 144 9.48 -3.58 -1.18
CA LYS A 144 8.71 -4.81 -1.37
C LYS A 144 8.78 -5.25 -2.82
N GLU A 145 8.77 -6.55 -3.03
CA GLU A 145 8.74 -7.12 -4.36
C GLU A 145 7.45 -6.71 -5.08
N ALA A 146 7.57 -6.43 -6.38
CA ALA A 146 6.41 -6.10 -7.20
C ALA A 146 5.60 -7.39 -7.41
N PRO A 147 4.32 -7.42 -6.98
CA PRO A 147 3.49 -8.61 -7.13
C PRO A 147 3.11 -8.82 -8.60
N GLU A 148 2.76 -10.05 -8.95
CA GLU A 148 2.11 -10.33 -10.23
C GLU A 148 0.71 -9.70 -10.23
N VAL A 149 0.31 -9.13 -11.37
CA VAL A 149 -1.01 -8.51 -11.53
C VAL A 149 -2.08 -9.60 -11.54
N ASP A 150 -3.07 -9.46 -10.66
CA ASP A 150 -4.29 -10.29 -10.75
C ASP A 150 -5.23 -9.71 -11.82
N TYR A 151 -5.17 -10.32 -13.00
CA TYR A 151 -5.98 -9.90 -14.15
C TYR A 151 -7.48 -10.18 -13.97
N LEU A 152 -7.86 -11.18 -13.18
CA LEU A 152 -9.29 -11.45 -12.92
C LEU A 152 -9.85 -10.41 -11.97
N LYS A 153 -9.09 -10.07 -10.92
CA LYS A 153 -9.42 -8.94 -10.05
C LYS A 153 -9.52 -7.64 -10.83
N TYR A 154 -8.60 -7.39 -11.78
CA TYR A 154 -8.72 -6.26 -12.71
C TYR A 154 -10.04 -6.29 -13.50
N VAL A 155 -10.36 -7.40 -14.18
CA VAL A 155 -11.60 -7.54 -14.95
C VAL A 155 -12.81 -7.26 -14.07
N ALA A 156 -12.89 -7.91 -12.91
CA ALA A 156 -13.98 -7.75 -11.96
C ALA A 156 -14.07 -6.36 -11.34
N SER A 157 -13.00 -5.55 -11.35
CA SER A 157 -13.01 -4.19 -10.80
C SER A 157 -13.64 -3.17 -11.75
N TYR A 158 -13.66 -3.46 -13.06
CA TYR A 158 -14.12 -2.55 -14.09
C TYR A 158 -15.37 -3.09 -14.79
N ASP A 159 -16.48 -2.37 -14.63
CA ASP A 159 -17.78 -2.80 -15.13
C ASP A 159 -17.78 -2.95 -16.66
N ASP A 160 -17.06 -2.10 -17.41
CA ASP A 160 -16.94 -2.18 -18.87
C ASP A 160 -16.20 -3.45 -19.33
N VAL A 161 -15.14 -3.83 -18.60
CA VAL A 161 -14.36 -5.03 -18.91
C VAL A 161 -15.10 -6.29 -18.49
N THR A 162 -15.76 -6.25 -17.33
CA THR A 162 -16.64 -7.34 -16.87
C THR A 162 -17.76 -7.59 -17.88
N GLU A 163 -18.46 -6.53 -18.32
CA GLU A 163 -19.54 -6.63 -19.30
C GLU A 163 -19.05 -7.16 -20.64
N ALA A 164 -17.83 -6.84 -21.06
CA ALA A 164 -17.25 -7.33 -22.30
C ALA A 164 -16.86 -8.82 -22.26
N LEU A 165 -16.57 -9.37 -21.08
CA LEU A 165 -16.02 -10.73 -20.92
C LEU A 165 -16.98 -11.72 -20.25
N LYS A 166 -18.17 -11.30 -19.82
CA LYS A 166 -19.12 -12.15 -19.06
C LYS A 166 -19.58 -13.43 -19.76
N ASP A 167 -19.69 -13.40 -21.09
CA ASP A 167 -20.19 -14.51 -21.91
C ASP A 167 -19.04 -15.37 -22.49
N GLU A 168 -17.79 -15.02 -22.17
CA GLU A 168 -16.62 -15.76 -22.61
C GLU A 168 -16.44 -17.05 -21.80
N ALA A 169 -15.74 -18.02 -22.40
CA ALA A 169 -15.38 -19.25 -21.70
C ALA A 169 -14.48 -18.92 -20.48
N VAL A 170 -14.77 -19.53 -19.32
CA VAL A 170 -14.06 -19.28 -18.05
C VAL A 170 -12.53 -19.33 -18.20
N ASP A 171 -12.03 -20.36 -18.90
CA ASP A 171 -10.59 -20.57 -19.12
C ASP A 171 -9.95 -19.45 -19.98
N SER A 172 -10.74 -18.73 -20.77
CA SER A 172 -10.29 -17.64 -21.65
C SER A 172 -10.30 -16.27 -20.97
N ILE A 173 -11.12 -16.07 -19.94
CA ILE A 173 -11.32 -14.75 -19.29
C ILE A 173 -9.99 -14.19 -18.78
N TYR A 174 -9.13 -15.05 -18.21
CA TYR A 174 -7.81 -14.63 -17.72
C TYR A 174 -6.93 -14.04 -18.83
N GLU A 175 -6.74 -14.76 -19.94
CA GLU A 175 -5.88 -14.31 -21.03
C GLU A 175 -6.46 -13.11 -21.79
N LEU A 176 -7.79 -13.05 -21.94
CA LEU A 176 -8.47 -11.88 -22.51
C LEU A 176 -8.33 -10.65 -21.60
N GLY A 177 -8.53 -10.81 -20.29
CA GLY A 177 -8.32 -9.76 -19.30
C GLY A 177 -6.88 -9.26 -19.27
N LYS A 178 -5.90 -10.16 -19.32
CA LYS A 178 -4.47 -9.84 -19.45
C LYS A 178 -4.15 -9.08 -20.73
N THR A 179 -4.71 -9.51 -21.85
CA THR A 179 -4.52 -8.83 -23.14
C THR A 179 -5.11 -7.42 -23.09
N HIS A 180 -6.34 -7.28 -22.60
CA HIS A 180 -7.00 -5.99 -22.46
C HIS A 180 -6.22 -5.05 -21.52
N TYR A 181 -5.77 -5.56 -20.37
CA TYR A 181 -4.98 -4.81 -19.41
C TYR A 181 -3.71 -4.23 -20.03
N ASN A 182 -2.90 -5.07 -20.70
CA ASN A 182 -1.61 -4.63 -21.24
C ASN A 182 -1.74 -3.71 -22.46
N THR A 183 -2.81 -3.85 -23.24
CA THR A 183 -2.97 -3.09 -24.51
C THR A 183 -3.81 -1.83 -24.36
N ILE A 184 -4.77 -1.81 -23.43
CA ILE A 184 -5.74 -0.73 -23.26
C ILE A 184 -5.72 -0.23 -21.81
N GLY A 185 -5.97 -1.12 -20.84
CA GLY A 185 -6.20 -0.74 -19.45
C GLY A 185 -5.06 0.05 -18.80
N LEU A 186 -3.85 -0.53 -18.76
CA LEU A 186 -2.68 0.10 -18.16
C LEU A 186 -2.28 1.41 -18.88
N PRO A 187 -2.23 1.48 -20.23
CA PRO A 187 -2.03 2.75 -20.94
C PRO A 187 -3.04 3.85 -20.57
N GLU A 188 -4.34 3.52 -20.46
CA GLU A 188 -5.36 4.49 -20.05
C GLU A 188 -5.18 4.96 -18.60
N LEU A 189 -4.82 4.06 -17.70
CA LEU A 189 -4.54 4.36 -16.29
C LEU A 189 -3.34 5.29 -16.13
N LEU A 190 -2.23 4.99 -16.81
CA LEU A 190 -1.02 5.81 -16.75
C LEU A 190 -1.20 7.18 -17.40
N LYS A 191 -2.07 7.29 -18.41
CA LYS A 191 -2.45 8.56 -19.04
C LYS A 191 -3.45 9.36 -18.19
N GLY A 192 -4.13 8.71 -17.24
CA GLY A 192 -5.20 9.31 -16.45
C GLY A 192 -6.53 9.45 -17.20
N THR A 193 -6.71 8.74 -18.32
CA THR A 193 -8.02 8.70 -19.03
C THR A 193 -8.96 7.68 -18.41
N ARG A 194 -8.42 6.68 -17.69
CA ARG A 194 -9.18 5.75 -16.83
C ARG A 194 -8.84 6.04 -15.38
N GLU A 195 -9.86 6.20 -14.54
CA GLU A 195 -9.69 6.41 -13.10
C GLU A 195 -9.44 5.09 -12.36
N VAL A 196 -8.67 5.16 -11.27
CA VAL A 196 -8.45 4.03 -10.38
C VAL A 196 -9.66 3.84 -9.45
N THR A 197 -10.48 2.85 -9.80
CA THR A 197 -11.67 2.43 -9.03
C THR A 197 -11.31 1.62 -7.78
N GLU A 198 -12.31 1.33 -6.94
CA GLU A 198 -12.16 0.35 -5.84
C GLU A 198 -11.98 -1.05 -6.45
N PHE A 199 -10.94 -1.75 -6.00
CA PHE A 199 -10.67 -3.09 -6.50
C PHE A 199 -11.73 -4.09 -6.02
N PHE A 200 -12.09 -5.03 -6.88
CA PHE A 200 -12.85 -6.20 -6.49
C PHE A 200 -12.10 -6.98 -5.40
N ASP A 201 -12.80 -7.33 -4.33
CA ASP A 201 -12.24 -8.08 -3.22
C ASP A 201 -13.16 -9.26 -2.93
N SER A 202 -12.68 -10.47 -3.20
CA SER A 202 -13.44 -11.70 -3.04
C SER A 202 -13.93 -11.92 -1.61
N ASP A 203 -13.14 -11.53 -0.60
CA ASP A 203 -13.55 -11.66 0.79
C ASP A 203 -14.73 -10.73 1.09
N LYS A 204 -14.67 -9.46 0.65
CA LYS A 204 -15.76 -8.49 0.83
C LYS A 204 -17.00 -8.88 0.03
N TYR A 205 -16.82 -9.35 -1.20
CA TYR A 205 -17.91 -9.82 -2.05
C TYR A 205 -18.64 -11.00 -1.40
N ILE A 206 -17.92 -12.04 -0.99
CA ILE A 206 -18.55 -13.21 -0.36
C ILE A 206 -19.08 -12.87 1.02
N ALA A 207 -18.46 -11.95 1.78
CA ALA A 207 -18.99 -11.44 3.04
C ALA A 207 -20.33 -10.72 2.88
N SER A 208 -20.55 -10.07 1.74
CA SER A 208 -21.83 -9.46 1.36
C SER A 208 -22.94 -10.51 1.16
N TYR A 209 -22.55 -11.71 0.75
CA TYR A 209 -23.43 -12.85 0.49
C TYR A 209 -23.06 -14.07 1.34
N ALA A 210 -22.85 -13.87 2.64
CA ALA A 210 -22.25 -14.88 3.52
C ALA A 210 -23.02 -16.22 3.58
N HIS A 211 -24.31 -16.23 3.24
CA HIS A 211 -25.13 -17.44 3.14
C HIS A 211 -24.68 -18.42 2.04
N VAL A 212 -23.96 -17.96 1.01
CA VAL A 212 -23.37 -18.82 -0.04
C VAL A 212 -21.87 -19.05 0.13
N ALA A 213 -21.27 -18.57 1.22
CA ALA A 213 -19.82 -18.62 1.41
C ALA A 213 -19.24 -20.03 1.35
N ASP A 214 -20.02 -21.05 1.72
CA ASP A 214 -19.59 -22.45 1.69
C ASP A 214 -19.39 -23.01 0.28
N ASN A 215 -20.00 -22.38 -0.74
CA ASN A 215 -19.76 -22.76 -2.14
C ASN A 215 -18.38 -22.33 -2.65
N PHE A 216 -17.72 -21.42 -1.93
CA PHE A 216 -16.44 -20.82 -2.31
C PHE A 216 -15.34 -21.15 -1.30
N LYS A 217 -15.49 -22.21 -0.50
CA LYS A 217 -14.45 -22.66 0.43
C LYS A 217 -13.65 -23.81 -0.19
N ASN A 218 -12.34 -23.67 -0.14
CA ASN A 218 -11.39 -24.74 -0.41
C ASN A 218 -11.51 -25.86 0.65
N GLU A 219 -10.89 -27.01 0.39
CA GLU A 219 -10.88 -28.15 1.31
C GLU A 219 -10.28 -27.80 2.69
N ASP A 220 -9.37 -26.82 2.75
CA ASP A 220 -8.75 -26.32 3.98
C ASP A 220 -9.61 -25.27 4.72
N GLY A 221 -10.78 -24.92 4.18
CA GLY A 221 -11.69 -23.92 4.72
C GLY A 221 -11.34 -22.47 4.36
N THR A 222 -10.28 -22.22 3.59
CA THR A 222 -9.95 -20.89 3.06
C THR A 222 -10.89 -20.51 1.91
N LEU A 223 -11.01 -19.22 1.64
CA LEU A 223 -11.83 -18.74 0.52
C LEU A 223 -11.10 -18.99 -0.81
N ASP A 224 -11.79 -19.58 -1.77
CA ASP A 224 -11.38 -19.65 -3.17
C ASP A 224 -11.65 -18.29 -3.83
N GLU A 225 -10.65 -17.40 -3.73
CA GLU A 225 -10.70 -16.06 -4.31
C GLU A 225 -10.90 -16.09 -5.84
N HIS A 226 -10.35 -17.11 -6.52
CA HIS A 226 -10.45 -17.30 -7.96
C HIS A 226 -11.89 -17.62 -8.38
N SER A 227 -12.49 -18.66 -7.78
CA SER A 227 -13.87 -19.06 -8.10
C SER A 227 -14.88 -17.96 -7.75
N ALA A 228 -14.67 -17.23 -6.64
CA ALA A 228 -15.52 -16.10 -6.29
C ALA A 228 -15.47 -14.97 -7.34
N THR A 229 -14.28 -14.65 -7.85
CA THR A 229 -14.08 -13.64 -8.90
C THR A 229 -14.73 -14.05 -10.21
N ILE A 230 -14.51 -15.29 -10.65
CA ILE A 230 -15.15 -15.83 -11.87
C ILE A 230 -16.67 -15.85 -11.74
N ALA A 231 -17.21 -16.25 -10.59
CA ALA A 231 -18.64 -16.26 -10.35
C ALA A 231 -19.24 -14.85 -10.40
N TYR A 232 -18.52 -13.84 -9.91
CA TYR A 232 -18.94 -12.45 -10.06
C TYR A 232 -18.95 -12.02 -11.55
N ILE A 233 -17.88 -12.28 -12.29
CA ILE A 233 -17.74 -11.85 -13.70
C ILE A 233 -18.83 -12.50 -14.58
N THR A 234 -19.00 -13.81 -14.48
CA THR A 234 -19.84 -14.59 -15.41
C THR A 234 -21.32 -14.56 -15.04
N TRP A 235 -21.64 -14.40 -13.76
CA TRP A 235 -23.03 -14.48 -13.29
C TRP A 235 -23.43 -13.31 -12.40
N GLY A 236 -22.62 -12.95 -11.41
CA GLY A 236 -22.97 -11.94 -10.41
C GLY A 236 -23.29 -10.57 -11.00
N ALA A 237 -22.41 -10.05 -11.87
CA ALA A 237 -22.57 -8.74 -12.50
C ALA A 237 -23.86 -8.66 -13.33
N SER A 238 -24.12 -9.65 -14.18
CA SER A 238 -25.33 -9.72 -15.02
C SER A 238 -26.64 -9.84 -14.24
N ASN A 239 -26.58 -10.38 -13.02
CA ASN A 239 -27.74 -10.50 -12.13
C ASN A 239 -27.88 -9.32 -11.16
N GLY A 240 -27.08 -8.25 -11.34
CA GLY A 240 -27.15 -7.05 -10.52
C GLY A 240 -26.62 -7.23 -9.10
N LEU A 241 -25.75 -8.22 -8.87
CA LEU A 241 -25.03 -8.32 -7.60
C LEU A 241 -24.00 -7.19 -7.49
N SER A 242 -23.90 -6.61 -6.30
CA SER A 242 -22.90 -5.59 -6.00
C SER A 242 -21.57 -6.25 -5.64
N ARG A 243 -20.46 -5.61 -6.03
CA ARG A 243 -19.10 -6.04 -5.67
C ARG A 243 -18.87 -6.02 -4.17
N ASN A 244 -19.55 -5.11 -3.45
CA ASN A 244 -19.38 -4.93 -2.03
C ASN A 244 -20.65 -4.34 -1.41
N LEU A 245 -21.29 -5.09 -0.52
CA LEU A 245 -22.33 -4.64 0.43
C LEU A 245 -21.92 -4.94 1.87
N PHE A 246 -20.67 -5.36 2.09
CA PHE A 246 -20.19 -5.73 3.40
C PHE A 246 -20.04 -4.48 4.27
N MET A 247 -20.70 -4.50 5.43
CA MET A 247 -20.69 -3.38 6.38
C MET A 247 -19.82 -3.74 7.60
N PRO A 248 -18.49 -3.56 7.52
CA PRO A 248 -17.57 -4.00 8.56
C PRO A 248 -17.84 -3.33 9.91
N TYR A 249 -18.21 -2.05 9.91
CA TYR A 249 -18.51 -1.32 11.15
C TYR A 249 -19.76 -1.85 11.85
N VAL A 250 -20.79 -2.27 11.10
CA VAL A 250 -21.99 -2.90 11.68
C VAL A 250 -21.61 -4.19 12.39
N TYR A 251 -20.77 -5.01 11.75
CA TYR A 251 -20.31 -6.25 12.36
C TYR A 251 -19.46 -6.00 13.61
N VAL A 252 -18.45 -5.13 13.53
CA VAL A 252 -17.55 -4.84 14.67
C VAL A 252 -18.30 -4.17 15.83
N ALA A 253 -19.29 -3.30 15.57
CA ALA A 253 -20.09 -2.68 16.62
C ALA A 253 -20.89 -3.71 17.42
N ASN A 254 -21.45 -4.72 16.75
CA ASN A 254 -22.19 -5.80 17.38
C ASN A 254 -21.28 -6.81 18.12
N TYR A 255 -19.99 -6.87 17.77
CA TYR A 255 -19.00 -7.80 18.32
C TYR A 255 -17.74 -7.05 18.71
N ILE A 256 -17.84 -6.17 19.70
CA ILE A 256 -16.77 -5.24 20.03
C ILE A 256 -15.47 -5.90 20.50
N ASP A 257 -15.55 -7.14 20.99
CA ASP A 257 -14.38 -7.93 21.35
C ASP A 257 -13.47 -8.25 20.15
N LEU A 258 -13.97 -8.15 18.91
CA LEU A 258 -13.16 -8.28 17.69
C LEU A 258 -12.04 -7.25 17.60
N ILE A 259 -12.15 -6.11 18.30
CA ILE A 259 -11.07 -5.11 18.41
C ILE A 259 -9.81 -5.70 19.07
N LYS A 260 -9.93 -6.80 19.81
CA LYS A 260 -8.79 -7.50 20.40
C LYS A 260 -8.16 -8.52 19.45
N GLU A 261 -8.86 -8.89 18.39
CA GLU A 261 -8.37 -9.81 17.36
C GLU A 261 -7.45 -9.09 16.36
N ASP A 262 -6.78 -9.85 15.50
CA ASP A 262 -5.95 -9.29 14.42
C ASP A 262 -6.84 -8.76 13.29
N ILE A 263 -7.37 -7.54 13.47
CA ILE A 263 -8.17 -6.83 12.47
C ILE A 263 -7.49 -5.57 11.96
N PHE A 264 -6.23 -5.32 12.32
CA PHE A 264 -5.54 -4.07 12.02
C PHE A 264 -4.42 -4.23 10.99
N ILE A 265 -4.22 -3.19 10.19
CA ILE A 265 -3.02 -2.95 9.40
C ILE A 265 -2.56 -1.53 9.71
N ASN A 266 -1.33 -1.38 10.19
CA ASN A 266 -0.75 -0.08 10.60
C ASN A 266 -1.63 0.74 11.58
N GLY A 267 -2.45 0.06 12.37
CA GLY A 267 -3.34 0.69 13.36
C GLY A 267 -4.70 1.12 12.81
N GLU A 268 -4.99 0.91 11.54
CA GLU A 268 -6.32 1.08 10.93
C GLU A 268 -7.02 -0.27 10.76
N ILE A 269 -8.35 -0.27 10.71
CA ILE A 269 -9.12 -1.51 10.53
C ILE A 269 -8.95 -1.99 9.09
N SER A 270 -8.50 -3.22 8.93
CA SER A 270 -8.53 -3.92 7.64
C SER A 270 -9.89 -4.54 7.43
N PHE A 271 -10.62 -4.06 6.42
CA PHE A 271 -11.93 -4.60 6.11
C PHE A 271 -11.83 -6.01 5.54
N LYS A 272 -10.74 -6.33 4.83
CA LYS A 272 -10.44 -7.70 4.39
C LYS A 272 -10.31 -8.66 5.58
N LYS A 273 -9.56 -8.30 6.62
CA LYS A 273 -9.43 -9.12 7.84
C LYS A 273 -10.78 -9.30 8.56
N VAL A 274 -11.57 -8.23 8.68
CA VAL A 274 -12.90 -8.29 9.30
C VAL A 274 -13.86 -9.20 8.50
N ALA A 275 -13.82 -9.14 7.16
CA ALA A 275 -14.60 -10.00 6.27
C ALA A 275 -14.26 -11.48 6.48
N LYS A 276 -12.97 -11.83 6.59
CA LYS A 276 -12.54 -13.22 6.87
C LYS A 276 -13.08 -13.74 8.20
N ILE A 277 -13.04 -12.93 9.26
CA ILE A 277 -13.59 -13.32 10.56
C ILE A 277 -15.10 -13.47 10.50
N TRP A 278 -15.79 -12.57 9.78
CA TRP A 278 -17.23 -12.65 9.53
C TRP A 278 -17.60 -13.97 8.84
N LEU A 279 -16.94 -14.33 7.75
CA LEU A 279 -17.21 -15.54 6.98
C LEU A 279 -16.98 -16.84 7.77
N ASN A 280 -16.04 -16.82 8.71
CA ASN A 280 -15.77 -17.95 9.59
C ASN A 280 -16.85 -18.11 10.67
N LYS A 281 -17.24 -17.00 11.31
CA LYS A 281 -18.19 -17.02 12.41
C LYS A 281 -19.66 -17.01 11.95
N PHE A 282 -19.96 -16.68 10.69
CA PHE A 282 -21.34 -16.55 10.18
C PHE A 282 -22.20 -17.80 10.45
N LYS A 283 -21.58 -18.99 10.36
CA LYS A 283 -22.24 -20.28 10.64
C LYS A 283 -22.72 -20.43 12.08
N ASP A 284 -22.14 -19.68 13.01
CA ASP A 284 -22.45 -19.78 14.44
C ASP A 284 -23.73 -19.02 14.81
N GLY A 285 -24.45 -18.46 13.83
CA GLY A 285 -25.72 -17.76 14.06
C GLY A 285 -25.51 -16.36 14.62
N ILE A 286 -24.62 -15.59 14.00
CA ILE A 286 -24.32 -14.21 14.41
C ILE A 286 -25.55 -13.32 14.24
N LEU A 287 -25.98 -12.66 15.32
CA LEU A 287 -27.00 -11.62 15.30
C LEU A 287 -26.36 -10.23 15.21
N LEU A 288 -26.93 -9.35 14.36
CA LEU A 288 -26.46 -7.98 14.12
C LEU A 288 -27.32 -6.91 14.84
N ASP A 289 -28.03 -7.31 15.88
CA ASP A 289 -28.99 -6.50 16.66
C ASP A 289 -28.51 -6.17 18.09
N LYS A 290 -27.28 -6.55 18.45
CA LYS A 290 -26.68 -6.31 19.77
C LYS A 290 -26.35 -4.83 20.02
N PHE A 291 -26.06 -4.09 18.97
CA PHE A 291 -25.76 -2.66 19.04
C PHE A 291 -26.96 -1.85 18.58
N ASP A 292 -27.52 -1.04 19.50
CA ASP A 292 -28.58 -0.11 19.19
C ASP A 292 -28.00 1.20 18.65
N ALA A 293 -27.99 1.31 17.32
CA ALA A 293 -27.50 2.49 16.63
C ALA A 293 -28.36 3.73 16.87
N HIS A 294 -29.66 3.58 17.14
CA HIS A 294 -30.57 4.71 17.34
C HIS A 294 -30.35 5.32 18.72
N ASP A 295 -30.34 4.49 19.76
CA ASP A 295 -30.03 4.92 21.14
C ASP A 295 -28.63 5.56 21.24
N PHE A 296 -27.64 4.97 20.56
CA PHE A 296 -26.29 5.55 20.51
C PHE A 296 -26.26 6.91 19.80
N LYS A 297 -27.00 7.05 18.69
CA LYS A 297 -27.10 8.30 17.93
C LYS A 297 -27.70 9.42 18.78
N GLU A 298 -28.77 9.12 19.52
CA GLU A 298 -29.41 10.06 20.43
C GLU A 298 -28.49 10.43 21.61
N THR A 299 -27.87 9.43 22.25
CA THR A 299 -27.00 9.64 23.42
C THR A 299 -25.75 10.45 23.11
N MET A 300 -25.20 10.30 21.90
CA MET A 300 -23.99 11.01 21.47
C MET A 300 -24.29 12.29 20.68
N GLU A 301 -25.58 12.64 20.51
CA GLU A 301 -26.05 13.80 19.75
C GLU A 301 -25.45 13.87 18.33
N LEU A 302 -25.33 12.71 17.67
CA LEU A 302 -24.69 12.63 16.35
C LEU A 302 -25.57 13.27 15.27
N GLY A 303 -24.91 13.90 14.30
CA GLY A 303 -25.58 14.53 13.15
C GLY A 303 -26.32 13.53 12.26
N GLU A 304 -27.19 14.01 11.37
CA GLU A 304 -27.91 13.14 10.44
C GLU A 304 -26.97 12.36 9.51
N GLU A 305 -25.85 12.97 9.11
CA GLU A 305 -24.84 12.41 8.19
C GLU A 305 -23.81 11.49 8.86
N GLU A 306 -23.76 11.44 10.20
CA GLU A 306 -22.78 10.64 10.91
C GLU A 306 -23.25 9.18 11.05
N ASP A 307 -22.36 8.25 10.69
CA ASP A 307 -22.59 6.81 10.87
C ASP A 307 -22.34 6.41 12.34
N PRO A 308 -23.40 6.06 13.10
CA PRO A 308 -23.26 5.71 14.51
C PRO A 308 -22.40 4.46 14.74
N TYR A 309 -22.41 3.49 13.82
CA TYR A 309 -21.61 2.28 13.93
C TYR A 309 -20.12 2.61 13.83
N LYS A 310 -19.75 3.39 12.81
CA LYS A 310 -18.36 3.84 12.61
C LYS A 310 -17.86 4.65 13.79
N VAL A 311 -18.63 5.63 14.26
CA VAL A 311 -18.25 6.48 15.40
C VAL A 311 -18.05 5.65 16.67
N PHE A 312 -18.98 4.73 16.97
CA PHE A 312 -18.86 3.84 18.12
C PHE A 312 -17.60 2.97 18.07
N VAL A 313 -17.35 2.31 16.93
CA VAL A 313 -16.20 1.43 16.75
C VAL A 313 -14.89 2.20 16.89
N LEU A 314 -14.76 3.36 16.23
CA LEU A 314 -13.55 4.19 16.32
C LEU A 314 -13.28 4.69 17.75
N LYS A 315 -14.34 5.05 18.49
CA LYS A 315 -14.24 5.41 19.90
C LYS A 315 -13.72 4.24 20.74
N LYS A 316 -14.26 3.04 20.55
CA LYS A 316 -13.84 1.82 21.26
C LYS A 316 -12.42 1.38 20.91
N ILE A 317 -12.00 1.53 19.66
CA ILE A 317 -10.61 1.31 19.24
C ILE A 317 -9.67 2.29 19.96
N THR A 318 -10.06 3.56 20.05
CA THR A 318 -9.27 4.58 20.76
C THR A 318 -9.16 4.26 22.24
N GLU A 319 -10.23 3.81 22.89
CA GLU A 319 -10.23 3.36 24.29
C GLU A 319 -9.30 2.15 24.48
N TYR A 320 -9.39 1.15 23.59
CA TYR A 320 -8.54 -0.05 23.63
C TYR A 320 -7.06 0.28 23.43
N LYS A 321 -6.72 1.13 22.45
CA LYS A 321 -5.34 1.61 22.23
C LYS A 321 -4.79 2.33 23.47
N LYS A 322 -5.61 3.15 24.14
CA LYS A 322 -5.23 3.81 25.40
C LYS A 322 -4.99 2.80 26.53
N GLN A 323 -5.80 1.75 26.60
CA GLN A 323 -5.62 0.67 27.56
C GLN A 323 -4.30 -0.08 27.31
N LEU A 324 -4.04 -0.52 26.08
CA LEU A 324 -2.79 -1.20 25.69
C LEU A 324 -1.55 -0.35 25.99
N ALA A 325 -1.61 0.96 25.72
CA ALA A 325 -0.50 1.87 26.04
C ALA A 325 -0.22 1.95 27.55
N ARG A 326 -1.27 1.93 28.39
CA ARG A 326 -1.13 1.92 29.86
C ARG A 326 -0.54 0.60 30.35
N GLU A 327 -1.02 -0.53 29.82
CA GLU A 327 -0.53 -1.87 30.17
C GLU A 327 0.95 -2.01 29.79
N ASN A 328 1.33 -1.66 28.56
CA ASN A 328 2.72 -1.68 28.10
C ASN A 328 3.63 -0.76 28.92
N SER A 329 3.15 0.43 29.32
CA SER A 329 3.89 1.31 30.23
C SER A 329 4.08 0.69 31.61
N CYS A 330 3.07 -0.03 32.12
CA CYS A 330 3.13 -0.73 33.40
C CYS A 330 4.15 -1.89 33.35
N PHE A 331 4.11 -2.71 32.31
CA PHE A 331 5.09 -3.78 32.09
C PHE A 331 6.52 -3.25 31.94
N TYR A 332 6.70 -2.12 31.23
CA TYR A 332 8.01 -1.48 31.14
C TYR A 332 8.52 -0.99 32.50
N LYS A 333 7.65 -0.41 33.33
CA LYS A 333 8.00 0.01 34.70
C LYS A 333 8.33 -1.17 35.60
N LEU A 334 7.57 -2.26 35.51
CA LEU A 334 7.83 -3.53 36.23
C LEU A 334 9.15 -4.17 35.79
N GLY A 335 9.41 -4.25 34.48
CA GLY A 335 10.66 -4.77 33.94
C GLY A 335 11.87 -3.93 34.37
N LYS A 336 11.73 -2.60 34.41
CA LYS A 336 12.78 -1.71 34.93
C LYS A 336 13.03 -1.91 36.43
N LEU A 337 11.98 -2.18 37.21
CA LEU A 337 12.08 -2.48 38.64
C LEU A 337 12.76 -3.83 38.91
N LEU A 338 12.47 -4.85 38.09
CA LEU A 338 13.07 -6.18 38.18
C LEU A 338 14.53 -6.21 37.69
N CYS A 339 14.90 -5.36 36.73
CA CYS A 339 16.30 -5.21 36.30
C CYS A 339 17.13 -4.34 37.27
N ALA A 340 16.49 -3.43 38.02
CA ALA A 340 17.14 -2.58 39.02
C ALA A 340 17.41 -3.30 40.36
N SER A 341 16.89 -4.51 40.57
CA SER A 341 17.01 -5.27 41.82
C SER A 341 18.17 -6.27 41.85
N LYS A 342 19.09 -6.29 40.86
CA LYS A 342 20.32 -7.09 40.99
C LYS A 342 21.12 -6.59 42.20
N PRO A 343 21.31 -7.40 43.26
CA PRO A 343 22.04 -6.97 44.43
C PRO A 343 23.51 -6.74 44.04
N LYS A 344 24.08 -5.60 44.44
CA LYS A 344 25.52 -5.38 44.40
C LYS A 344 26.17 -6.48 45.22
N VAL A 345 26.90 -7.38 44.55
CA VAL A 345 27.76 -8.36 45.20
C VAL A 345 28.75 -7.59 46.06
N LYS A 346 28.72 -7.83 47.38
CA LYS A 346 29.73 -7.34 48.31
C LYS A 346 31.03 -8.09 48.00
N GLU A 347 32.04 -7.37 47.54
CA GLU A 347 33.42 -7.86 47.53
C GLU A 347 33.86 -8.12 48.98
N THR A 348 34.36 -9.33 49.23
CA THR A 348 35.13 -9.69 50.43
C THR A 348 36.29 -10.59 49.97
N PRO A 349 37.43 -10.61 50.68
CA PRO A 349 38.75 -10.31 50.13
C PRO A 349 39.54 -11.57 49.77
N GLU A 350 40.54 -11.42 48.90
CA GLU A 350 41.47 -12.47 48.47
C GLU A 350 42.19 -13.11 49.66
N GLU A 351 42.05 -14.44 49.78
CA GLU A 351 42.87 -15.29 50.63
C GLU A 351 44.01 -15.88 49.80
N THR A 352 45.24 -15.63 50.27
CA THR A 352 46.54 -16.07 49.76
C THR A 352 46.67 -17.60 49.72
N THR A 353 47.07 -18.15 48.57
CA THR A 353 47.47 -19.55 48.41
C THR A 353 48.95 -19.76 48.78
N GLU A 354 49.21 -20.55 49.82
CA GLU A 354 50.50 -21.20 50.10
C GLU A 354 50.68 -22.41 49.16
N GLU A 355 51.79 -22.43 48.41
CA GLU A 355 52.28 -23.61 47.71
C GLU A 355 53.12 -24.48 48.65
N THR A 356 52.87 -25.79 48.64
CA THR A 356 53.77 -26.81 49.22
C THR A 356 54.22 -27.76 48.10
N PRO A 357 55.48 -28.24 48.11
CA PRO A 357 56.10 -28.91 46.96
C PRO A 357 56.02 -30.44 47.08
N GLU A 358 56.05 -31.14 45.94
CA GLU A 358 56.36 -32.57 45.91
C GLU A 358 57.38 -32.89 44.82
N GLU A 359 58.54 -33.39 45.27
CA GLU A 359 59.53 -34.13 44.50
C GLU A 359 59.03 -35.56 44.27
N THR A 360 59.00 -36.04 43.03
CA THR A 360 59.92 -37.07 42.46
C THR A 360 59.51 -37.47 41.06
#